data_AF-A0AA41NCK3-F1
#
_entry.id   AF-A0AA41NCK3-F1
#
_cell.length_a   1.000
_cell.length_b   1.000
_cell.length_c   1.000
_cell.angle_alpha   90.00
_cell.angle_beta   90.00
_cell.angle_gamma   90.00
#
_symmetry.space_group_name_H-M   'P 1'
#
loop_
_entity.id
_entity.type
_entity.pdbx_description
1 polymer ?
#
loop_
_entity_poly.entity_id
_entity_poly.type
_entity_poly.pdbx_seq_one_letter_code
_entity_poly.pdbx_strand_id
1 'polypeptide(L)' 'MEAALAVENLNPAILYLHTLGSTSTDSHLCDFLENHFLNEEVNIIKKIGSHLTNLPHLVGPQLYLGKYFFEKLTLQHD' A
#
# COMPACT_ATOMS: atom_id res chain seq x y z
N MET A 1 -2.62 5.54 -7.59
CA MET A 1 -3.13 4.15 -7.74
C MET A 1 -2.15 3.26 -8.49
N GLU A 2 -1.39 3.75 -9.47
CA GLU A 2 -0.35 2.93 -10.12
C GLU A 2 0.80 2.54 -9.18
N ALA A 3 1.25 3.45 -8.31
CA ALA A 3 2.24 3.13 -7.27
C ALA A 3 1.77 2.04 -6.29
N ALA A 4 0.47 2.01 -6.00
CA ALA A 4 -0.16 0.98 -5.16
C ALA A 4 -0.09 -0.41 -5.81
N LEU A 5 -0.43 -0.49 -7.10
CA LEU A 5 -0.32 -1.71 -7.89
C LEU A 5 1.12 -2.19 -8.04
N ALA A 6 2.09 -1.27 -8.16
CA ALA A 6 3.50 -1.60 -8.20
C ALA A 6 3.97 -2.26 -6.89
N VAL A 7 3.51 -1.74 -5.75
CA VAL A 7 3.81 -2.30 -4.42
C VAL A 7 3.16 -3.67 -4.23
N GLU A 8 1.89 -3.84 -4.60
CA GLU A 8 1.23 -5.16 -4.56
C GLU A 8 1.99 -6.23 -5.36
N ASN A 9 2.61 -5.84 -6.48
CA ASN A 9 3.40 -6.75 -7.31
C ASN A 9 4.81 -7.02 -6.74
N LEU A 10 5.34 -6.16 -5.87
CA LEU A 10 6.65 -6.30 -5.24
C LEU A 10 6.60 -7.17 -3.98
N ASN A 11 5.50 -7.10 -3.22
CA ASN A 11 5.29 -7.84 -1.97
C ASN A 11 5.59 -9.35 -2.06
N PRO A 12 5.17 -10.11 -3.11
CA PRO A 12 5.52 -11.53 -3.22
C PRO A 12 7.01 -11.80 -3.32
N ALA A 13 7.77 -10.93 -4.01
CA ALA A 13 9.22 -11.07 -4.14
C ALA A 13 9.94 -10.78 -2.82
N ILE A 14 9.45 -9.81 -2.06
CA ILE A 14 10.01 -9.42 -0.76
C ILE A 14 9.72 -10.49 0.29
N LEU A 15 8.51 -11.04 0.33
CA LEU A 15 8.15 -12.16 1.20
C LEU A 15 8.94 -13.44 0.87
N TYR A 16 9.17 -13.70 -0.42
CA TYR A 16 10.03 -14.81 -0.83
C TYR A 16 11.47 -14.63 -0.34
N LEU A 17 12.03 -13.43 -0.49
CA LEU A 17 13.38 -13.12 -0.02
C LEU A 17 13.49 -13.20 1.51
N HIS A 18 12.47 -12.74 2.25
CA HIS A 18 12.42 -12.85 3.72
C HIS A 18 12.35 -14.31 4.18
N THR A 19 11.57 -15.14 3.48
CA THR A 19 11.52 -16.58 3.73
C THR A 19 12.88 -17.22 3.50
N LEU A 20 13.58 -16.85 2.42
CA LEU A 20 14.95 -17.33 2.16
C LEU A 20 15.91 -16.91 3.28
N GLY A 21 15.92 -15.64 3.67
CA GLY A 21 16.74 -15.13 4.77
C GLY A 21 16.50 -15.86 6.09
N SER A 22 15.23 -16.14 6.38
CA SER A 22 14.83 -16.92 7.56
C SER A 22 15.34 -18.36 7.51
N THR A 23 15.24 -19.02 6.35
CA THR A 23 15.77 -20.39 6.16
C THR A 23 17.29 -20.46 6.22
N SER A 24 17.99 -19.40 5.81
CA SER A 24 19.44 -19.29 5.89
C SER A 24 19.93 -18.76 7.24
N THR A 25 19.03 -18.53 8.22
CA THR A 25 19.35 -17.93 9.53
C THR A 25 20.08 -16.58 9.43
N ASP A 26 19.81 -15.80 8.38
CA ASP A 26 20.36 -14.46 8.21
C ASP A 26 19.44 -13.43 8.87
N SER A 27 19.68 -13.18 10.16
CA SER A 27 18.87 -12.24 10.94
C SER A 27 19.01 -10.80 10.43
N HIS A 28 20.14 -10.44 9.83
CA HIS A 28 20.36 -9.09 9.31
C HIS A 28 19.54 -8.84 8.05
N LEU A 29 19.46 -9.82 7.15
CA LEU A 29 18.61 -9.74 5.97
C LEU A 29 17.13 -9.65 6.36
N CYS A 30 16.67 -10.45 7.32
CA CYS A 30 15.28 -10.37 7.79
C CYS A 30 14.96 -9.00 8.41
N ASP A 31 15.81 -8.50 9.32
CA ASP A 31 15.65 -7.18 9.93
C ASP A 31 15.61 -6.06 8.89
N PHE A 32 16.47 -6.15 7.86
CA PHE A 32 16.51 -5.16 6.79
C PHE A 32 15.20 -5.14 5.98
N LEU A 33 14.68 -6.31 5.61
CA LEU A 33 13.45 -6.44 4.85
C LEU A 33 12.22 -5.99 5.65
N GLU A 34 12.17 -6.31 6.94
CA GLU A 34 11.09 -5.89 7.83
C GLU A 34 11.05 -4.37 8.03
N ASN A 35 12.19 -3.76 8.34
CA ASN A 35 12.26 -2.35 8.69
C ASN A 35 12.16 -1.41 7.48
N HIS A 36 12.67 -1.81 6.32
CA HIS A 36 12.75 -0.92 5.16
C HIS A 36 11.69 -1.18 4.09
N PHE A 37 11.10 -2.38 4.05
CA PHE A 37 10.18 -2.74 2.98
C PHE A 37 8.81 -3.16 3.52
N LEU A 38 8.74 -4.21 4.34
CA LEU A 38 7.45 -4.78 4.76
C LEU A 38 6.60 -3.77 5.55
N ASN A 39 7.22 -2.97 6.43
CA ASN A 39 6.49 -1.91 7.15
C ASN A 39 5.93 -0.82 6.21
N GLU A 40 6.71 -0.43 5.20
CA GLU A 40 6.31 0.58 4.22
C GLU A 40 5.18 0.07 3.33
N GLU A 41 5.26 -1.18 2.86
CA GLU A 41 4.21 -1.82 2.07
C GLU A 41 2.88 -1.90 2.85
N VAL A 42 2.92 -2.29 4.13
CA VAL A 42 1.73 -2.33 4.98
C VAL A 42 1.10 -0.93 5.14
N ASN A 43 1.92 0.12 5.27
CA ASN A 43 1.42 1.50 5.34
C ASN A 43 0.75 1.93 4.03
N ILE A 44 1.36 1.60 2.89
CA ILE A 44 0.80 1.89 1.56
C ILE A 44 -0.53 1.18 1.38
N ILE A 45 -0.61 -0.12 1.68
CA ILE A 45 -1.84 -0.93 1.60
C ILE A 45 -2.94 -0.35 2.50
N LYS A 46 -2.62 0.03 3.75
CA LYS A 46 -3.58 0.68 4.66
C LYS A 46 -4.09 2.00 4.10
N LYS A 47 -3.22 2.80 3.51
CA LYS A 47 -3.57 4.09 2.89
C LYS A 47 -4.49 3.90 1.69
N ILE A 48 -4.21 2.91 0.83
CA ILE A 48 -5.11 2.54 -0.28
C ILE A 48 -6.46 2.03 0.24
N GLY A 49 -6.44 1.19 1.27
CA GLY A 49 -7.65 0.67 1.90
C GLY A 49 -8.54 1.77 2.48
N SER A 50 -7.94 2.77 3.15
CA SER A 50 -8.66 3.93 3.68
C SER A 50 -9.23 4.81 2.57
N HIS A 51 -8.48 5.02 1.49
CA HIS A 51 -8.96 5.69 0.28
C HIS A 51 -10.15 4.97 -0.36
N LEU A 52 -10.08 3.63 -0.48
CA LEU A 52 -11.17 2.81 -1.03
C LEU A 52 -12.40 2.77 -0.14
N THR A 53 -12.27 2.83 1.19
CA THR A 53 -13.43 2.90 2.11
C THR A 53 -14.03 4.29 2.21
N ASN A 54 -13.24 5.35 1.97
CA ASN A 54 -13.75 6.72 1.88
C ASN A 54 -14.48 6.99 0.54
N LEU A 55 -14.16 6.25 -0.52
CA LEU A 55 -14.83 6.41 -1.83
C LEU A 55 -16.35 6.19 -1.74
N PRO A 56 -16.89 5.09 -1.19
CA PRO A 56 -18.33 4.86 -1.07
C PRO A 56 -19.06 5.91 -0.23
N HIS A 57 -18.40 6.50 0.78
CA HIS A 57 -18.98 7.54 1.62
C HIS A 57 -19.09 8.90 0.90
N LEU A 58 -18.21 9.15 -0.07
CA LEU A 58 -18.22 10.35 -0.93
C LEU A 58 -19.08 10.16 -2.19
N VAL A 59 -19.50 8.93 -2.49
CA VAL A 59 -20.19 8.54 -3.72
C VAL A 59 -21.63 8.14 -3.37
N GLY A 60 -22.45 9.13 -2.99
CA GLY A 60 -23.90 9.09 -3.23
C GLY A 60 -24.21 9.19 -4.74
N PRO A 61 -25.49 9.37 -5.17
CA PRO A 61 -25.96 9.24 -6.56
C PRO A 61 -25.25 10.05 -7.67
N GLN A 62 -24.23 10.84 -7.35
CA GLN A 62 -23.42 11.63 -8.28
C GLN A 62 -21.98 11.11 -8.33
N LEU A 63 -21.81 9.96 -9.00
CA LEU A 63 -20.54 9.26 -9.23
C LEU A 63 -19.40 10.15 -9.76
N TYR A 64 -19.74 11.19 -10.53
CA TYR A 64 -18.80 12.14 -11.12
C TYR A 64 -18.27 13.19 -10.13
N LEU A 65 -19.12 13.68 -9.23
CA LEU A 65 -18.73 14.70 -8.24
C LEU A 65 -17.93 14.08 -7.11
N GLY A 66 -18.31 12.88 -6.65
CA GLY A 66 -17.57 12.15 -5.60
C GLY A 66 -16.13 11.87 -6.00
N LYS A 67 -15.90 11.49 -7.27
CA LYS A 67 -14.55 11.26 -7.81
C LYS A 67 -13.73 12.56 -7.90
N TYR A 68 -14.34 13.66 -8.38
CA TYR A 68 -13.69 14.97 -8.44
C TYR A 68 -13.29 15.50 -7.06
N PHE A 69 -14.18 15.40 -6.06
CA PHE A 69 -13.88 15.84 -4.69
C PHE A 69 -12.84 14.94 -4.02
N PHE A 70 -12.90 13.63 -4.23
CA PHE A 70 -11.90 12.70 -3.72
C PHE A 70 -10.49 13.05 -4.23
N GLU A 71 -10.36 13.32 -5.54
CA GLU A 71 -9.10 13.70 -6.18
C GLU A 71 -8.59 15.07 -5.68
N LYS A 72 -9.49 16.05 -5.50
CA LYS A 72 -9.14 17.39 -5.00
C LYS A 72 -8.75 17.43 -3.52
N LEU A 73 -9.46 16.69 -2.67
CA LEU A 73 -9.31 16.82 -1.22
C LEU A 73 -8.32 15.81 -0.64
N THR A 74 -8.15 14.67 -1.29
CA THR A 74 -7.37 13.55 -0.74
C THR A 74 -6.01 13.40 -1.43
N LEU A 75 -5.94 13.56 -2.76
CA LEU A 75 -4.70 13.38 -3.51
C LEU A 75 -3.87 14.67 -3.65
N GLN A 76 -4.37 15.83 -3.23
CA GLN A 76 -3.62 17.09 -3.22
C GLN A 76 -2.90 17.37 -1.89
N HIS A 77 -3.22 16.61 -0.83
CA HIS A 77 -2.68 16.80 0.52
C HIS A 77 -1.65 15.74 0.93
N ASP A 78 -1.26 14.87 0.00
CA ASP A 78 -0.15 13.93 0.13
C ASP A 78 1.12 14.44 -0.54
#